data_AF-A0A7V4QCE4-F1
#
_entry.id   AF-A0A7V4QCE4-F1
#
_cell.length_a   1.000
_cell.length_b   1.000
_cell.length_c   1.000
_cell.angle_alpha   90.00
_cell.angle_beta   90.00
_cell.angle_gamma   90.00
#
_symmetry.space_group_name_H-M   'P 1'
#
loop_
_entity.id
_entity.type
_entity.pdbx_description
1 polymer ?
#
loop_
_entity_poly.entity_id
_entity_poly.type
_entity_poly.pdbx_seq_one_letter_code
_entity_poly.pdbx_strand_id
1 'polypeptide(L)'
;MTLYRVELGIKSAFATLPKGDTVFGQICWQIVNNDGVDELNRLLAGYTQGSPFLIVSDILINNSIVLPPIPRRLIDDREFDISKRKELKRQTMLSIDNLAKKGFAFDASLLEYAKDKKDFAPKESIQMRVKIDRQSGTTGGEGFDPFASVRLDYGANEDVAATIYVLIDEEKTNIKSVETYLRAVGKVGFGKDATIGRGRFEVLSAKAHEWGASDSNAIITLSPSVIGGQGFTQAFYEPFTRWGKHGGNITYGNVWKNPVLMADSFACIMSEQKEFVGLGLGGDGSISKTLPQTVQQGYAPTIPIKLSIKD
;
A
#
# COMPACT_ATOMS: atom_id res chain seq x y z
N MET A 1 17.25 4.40 8.77
CA MET A 1 16.24 3.43 9.24
C MET A 1 16.55 2.10 8.57
N THR A 2 15.95 0.99 9.00
CA THR A 2 16.21 -0.32 8.38
C THR A 2 14.98 -0.82 7.65
N LEU A 3 15.14 -1.14 6.36
CA LEU A 3 14.08 -1.65 5.50
C LEU A 3 14.01 -3.17 5.63
N TYR A 4 12.81 -3.70 5.78
CA TYR A 4 12.56 -5.13 5.81
C TYR A 4 11.58 -5.52 4.71
N ARG A 5 11.88 -6.65 4.05
CA ARG A 5 10.97 -7.35 3.14
C ARG A 5 10.26 -8.44 3.94
N VAL A 6 8.94 -8.35 4.02
CA VAL A 6 8.07 -9.28 4.74
C VAL A 6 7.24 -10.08 3.75
N GLU A 7 7.42 -11.40 3.75
CA GLU A 7 6.65 -12.32 2.91
C GLU A 7 5.36 -12.74 3.62
N LEU A 8 4.26 -12.74 2.88
CA LEU A 8 2.91 -12.98 3.36
C LEU A 8 2.26 -14.14 2.59
N GLY A 9 1.61 -15.04 3.33
CA GLY A 9 0.74 -16.07 2.76
C GLY A 9 -0.71 -15.61 2.80
N ILE A 10 -1.33 -15.36 1.64
CA ILE A 10 -2.74 -14.95 1.57
C ILE A 10 -3.65 -16.11 1.97
N LYS A 11 -4.52 -15.91 2.96
CA LYS A 11 -5.42 -16.96 3.50
C LYS A 11 -6.89 -16.75 3.17
N SER A 12 -7.27 -15.54 2.77
CA SER A 12 -8.61 -15.28 2.26
C SER A 12 -8.62 -14.12 1.28
N ALA A 13 -9.71 -14.02 0.53
CA ALA A 13 -9.91 -12.96 -0.43
C ALA A 13 -9.89 -11.58 0.21
N PHE A 14 -9.36 -10.60 -0.51
CA PHE A 14 -9.46 -9.20 -0.13
C PHE A 14 -10.73 -8.57 -0.70
N ALA A 15 -11.23 -7.53 -0.04
CA ALA A 15 -12.24 -6.65 -0.63
C ALA A 15 -11.57 -5.58 -1.51
N THR A 16 -10.38 -5.13 -1.13
CA THR A 16 -9.51 -4.18 -1.84
C THR A 16 -8.07 -4.51 -1.48
N LEU A 17 -7.13 -4.40 -2.43
CA LEU A 17 -5.72 -4.65 -2.14
C LEU A 17 -5.22 -3.68 -1.05
N PRO A 18 -4.56 -4.16 0.02
CA PRO A 18 -4.17 -3.32 1.14
C PRO A 18 -3.09 -2.30 0.76
N LYS A 19 -3.38 -1.01 0.99
CA LYS A 19 -2.42 0.09 0.81
C LYS A 19 -1.69 0.40 2.12
N GLY A 20 -0.44 0.84 2.03
CA GLY A 20 0.44 1.00 3.19
C GLY A 20 -0.12 1.90 4.28
N ASP A 21 -0.76 3.01 3.88
CA ASP A 21 -1.38 3.95 4.80
C ASP A 21 -2.53 3.34 5.62
N THR A 22 -3.29 2.42 5.02
CA THR A 22 -4.35 1.67 5.70
C THR A 22 -3.82 0.53 6.56
N VAL A 23 -2.76 -0.15 6.12
CA VAL A 23 -2.12 -1.21 6.91
C VAL A 23 -1.48 -0.61 8.16
N PHE A 24 -0.81 0.54 8.04
CA PHE A 24 -0.29 1.30 9.18
C PHE A 24 -1.37 1.62 10.21
N GLY A 25 -2.54 2.09 9.76
CA GLY A 25 -3.68 2.35 10.65
C GLY A 25 -4.16 1.09 11.38
N GLN A 26 -4.16 -0.07 10.73
CA GLN A 26 -4.49 -1.35 11.37
C GLN A 26 -3.43 -1.77 12.38
N ILE A 27 -2.14 -1.57 12.08
CA ILE A 27 -1.04 -1.83 13.01
C ILE A 27 -1.20 -0.95 14.26
N CYS A 28 -1.52 0.33 14.11
CA CYS A 28 -1.78 1.22 15.26
C CYS A 28 -2.89 0.68 16.17
N TRP A 29 -3.97 0.14 15.60
CA TRP A 29 -5.02 -0.52 16.38
C TRP A 29 -4.53 -1.80 17.07
N GLN A 30 -3.68 -2.59 16.41
CA GLN A 30 -3.10 -3.77 17.05
C GLN A 30 -2.13 -3.41 18.18
N ILE A 31 -1.38 -2.31 18.06
CA ILE A 31 -0.56 -1.79 19.17
C ILE A 31 -1.47 -1.46 20.35
N VAL A 32 -2.54 -0.70 20.14
CA VAL A 32 -3.50 -0.36 21.21
C VAL A 32 -4.10 -1.59 21.85
N ASN A 33 -4.47 -2.60 21.06
CA ASN A 33 -5.11 -3.81 21.56
C ASN A 33 -4.16 -4.73 22.34
N ASN A 34 -2.87 -4.77 21.97
CA ASN A 34 -1.89 -5.66 22.61
C ASN A 34 -1.16 -4.97 23.76
N ASP A 35 -0.76 -3.71 23.59
CA ASP A 35 0.17 -3.00 24.47
C ASP A 35 -0.41 -1.72 25.08
N GLY A 36 -1.61 -1.30 24.63
CA GLY A 36 -2.31 -0.15 25.16
C GLY A 36 -2.01 1.17 24.44
N VAL A 37 -2.75 2.21 24.85
CA VAL A 37 -2.70 3.54 24.22
C VAL A 37 -1.38 4.27 24.52
N ASP A 38 -0.81 4.08 25.71
CA ASP A 38 0.44 4.74 26.10
C ASP A 38 1.63 4.31 25.24
N GLU A 39 1.70 3.02 24.87
CA GLU A 39 2.73 2.53 23.97
C GLU A 39 2.55 3.08 22.55
N LEU A 40 1.32 3.17 22.06
CA LEU A 40 1.07 3.83 20.76
C LEU A 40 1.50 5.31 20.80
N ASN A 41 1.20 6.03 21.88
CA ASN A 41 1.61 7.43 22.04
C ASN A 41 3.13 7.58 22.07
N ARG A 42 3.84 6.67 22.75
CA ARG A 42 5.31 6.63 22.77
C ARG A 42 5.87 6.43 21.36
N LEU A 43 5.33 5.48 20.60
CA LEU A 43 5.76 5.18 19.23
C LEU A 43 5.45 6.33 18.25
N LEU A 44 4.32 7.02 18.44
CA LEU A 44 3.91 8.15 17.62
C LEU A 44 4.60 9.47 17.96
N ALA A 45 5.42 9.52 19.01
CA ALA A 45 6.17 10.73 19.35
C ALA A 45 7.06 11.18 18.18
N GLY A 46 6.81 12.40 17.68
CA GLY A 46 7.52 12.96 16.53
C GLY A 46 7.00 12.52 15.15
N TYR A 47 5.96 11.68 15.09
CA TYR A 47 5.51 11.07 13.82
C TYR A 47 5.11 12.11 12.78
N THR A 48 4.42 13.19 13.17
CA THR A 48 3.99 14.27 12.27
C THR A 48 5.06 15.37 12.10
N GLN A 49 6.21 15.21 12.76
CA GLN A 49 7.38 16.10 12.68
C GLN A 49 8.53 15.48 11.85
N GLY A 50 8.25 14.46 11.03
CA GLY A 50 9.28 13.81 10.21
C GLY A 50 10.05 12.68 10.90
N SER A 51 9.61 12.21 12.06
CA SER A 51 10.26 11.13 12.81
C SER A 51 9.32 9.93 12.99
N PRO A 52 8.94 9.22 11.91
CA PRO A 52 8.06 8.05 12.01
C PRO A 52 8.78 6.87 12.68
N PHE A 53 8.09 6.08 13.49
CA PHE A 53 8.66 4.82 14.03
C PHE A 53 8.60 3.66 13.02
N LEU A 54 7.62 3.74 12.11
CA LEU A 54 7.29 2.72 11.13
C LEU A 54 6.67 3.38 9.90
N ILE A 55 7.12 2.93 8.73
CA ILE A 55 6.52 3.29 7.44
C ILE A 55 6.23 1.98 6.68
N VAL A 56 5.01 1.84 6.19
CA VAL A 56 4.50 0.59 5.61
C VAL A 56 4.19 0.78 4.13
N SER A 57 4.63 -0.14 3.28
CA SER A 57 4.25 -0.16 1.86
C SER A 57 2.86 -0.75 1.62
N ASP A 58 2.37 -0.63 0.40
CA ASP A 58 1.30 -1.47 -0.11
C ASP A 58 1.70 -2.96 -0.05
N ILE A 59 0.72 -3.85 0.06
CA ILE A 59 0.94 -5.28 -0.18
C ILE A 59 1.05 -5.50 -1.68
N LEU A 60 2.21 -5.99 -2.11
CA LEU A 60 2.55 -6.25 -3.50
C LEU A 60 2.32 -7.73 -3.81
N ILE A 61 1.52 -8.01 -4.83
CA ILE A 61 1.30 -9.36 -5.32
C ILE A 61 2.42 -9.72 -6.30
N ASN A 62 3.05 -10.87 -6.09
CA ASN A 62 4.23 -11.36 -6.82
C ASN A 62 5.37 -10.33 -6.85
N ASN A 63 5.51 -9.56 -5.76
CA ASN A 63 6.49 -8.49 -5.63
C ASN A 63 6.44 -7.49 -6.81
N SER A 64 5.24 -7.20 -7.33
CA SER A 64 5.03 -6.37 -8.52
C SER A 64 4.45 -4.99 -8.19
N ILE A 65 4.92 -4.00 -8.93
CA ILE A 65 4.44 -2.61 -8.90
C ILE A 65 3.64 -2.30 -10.16
N VAL A 66 2.76 -1.30 -10.08
CA VAL A 66 2.23 -0.65 -11.29
C VAL A 66 3.32 0.27 -11.84
N LEU A 67 3.49 0.30 -13.15
CA LEU A 67 4.45 1.20 -13.79
C LEU A 67 4.12 2.65 -13.39
N PRO A 68 5.11 3.43 -12.93
CA PRO A 68 4.87 4.83 -12.61
C PRO A 68 4.30 5.60 -13.82
N PRO A 69 3.43 6.61 -13.60
CA PRO A 69 2.74 7.34 -14.66
C PRO A 69 3.65 8.38 -15.32
N ILE A 70 4.85 7.95 -15.73
CA ILE A 70 5.82 8.79 -16.43
C ILE A 70 5.33 8.96 -17.88
N PRO A 71 5.20 10.20 -18.37
CA PRO A 71 4.84 10.44 -19.76
C PRO A 71 5.83 9.73 -20.69
N ARG A 72 5.31 8.82 -21.53
CA ARG A 72 6.14 7.96 -22.38
C ARG A 72 7.11 8.74 -23.28
N ARG A 73 6.72 9.95 -23.72
CA ARG A 73 7.57 10.85 -24.52
C ARG A 73 8.88 11.23 -23.83
N LEU A 74 8.90 11.18 -22.50
CA LEU A 74 10.06 11.50 -21.70
C LEU A 74 10.95 10.29 -21.51
N ILE A 75 10.45 9.05 -21.64
CA ILE A 75 11.30 7.86 -21.51
C ILE A 75 12.12 7.72 -22.78
N ASP A 76 13.43 7.51 -22.64
CA ASP A 76 14.30 7.30 -23.79
C ASP A 76 13.89 6.03 -24.56
N ASP A 77 13.40 6.23 -25.79
CA ASP A 77 12.87 5.19 -26.68
C ASP A 77 13.73 5.01 -27.94
N ARG A 78 15.01 5.46 -27.91
CA ARG A 78 15.95 5.40 -29.05
C ARG A 78 16.13 3.99 -29.66
N GLU A 79 15.83 2.92 -28.92
CA GLU A 79 15.87 1.53 -29.40
C GLU A 79 14.49 0.92 -29.71
N PHE A 80 13.42 1.71 -29.71
CA PHE A 80 12.05 1.18 -29.58
C PHE A 80 11.26 1.07 -30.89
N ASP A 81 10.67 -0.10 -31.16
CA ASP A 81 9.80 -0.33 -32.31
C ASP A 81 8.41 0.34 -32.13
N ILE A 82 8.09 1.30 -33.01
CA ILE A 82 6.82 2.04 -33.05
C ILE A 82 5.61 1.09 -33.13
N SER A 83 5.76 -0.09 -33.75
CA SER A 83 4.69 -1.07 -33.93
C SER A 83 4.16 -1.65 -32.62
N LYS A 84 5.02 -1.75 -31.58
CA LYS A 84 4.69 -2.33 -30.27
C LYS A 84 3.99 -1.35 -29.32
N ARG A 85 3.77 -0.09 -29.71
CA ARG A 85 3.20 0.97 -28.86
C ARG A 85 1.84 0.63 -28.25
N LYS A 86 0.98 -0.09 -28.97
CA LYS A 86 -0.37 -0.45 -28.50
C LYS A 86 -0.33 -1.54 -27.43
N GLU A 87 0.62 -2.47 -27.52
CA GLU A 87 0.80 -3.56 -26.56
C GLU A 87 1.38 -3.05 -25.24
N LEU A 88 2.33 -2.13 -25.30
CA LEU A 88 2.94 -1.50 -24.13
C LEU A 88 1.97 -0.66 -23.30
N LYS A 89 1.02 0.03 -23.95
CA LYS A 89 -0.04 0.76 -23.22
C LYS A 89 -0.90 -0.18 -22.37
N ARG A 90 -0.91 -1.48 -22.68
CA ARG A 90 -1.61 -2.51 -21.91
C ARG A 90 -0.74 -3.11 -20.80
N GLN A 91 0.58 -3.12 -20.99
CA GLN A 91 1.53 -3.54 -19.97
C GLN A 91 1.62 -2.47 -18.89
N THR A 92 1.17 -2.81 -17.69
CA THR A 92 1.04 -1.85 -16.59
C THR A 92 1.69 -2.35 -15.32
N MET A 93 2.18 -3.59 -15.29
CA MET A 93 2.78 -4.17 -14.09
C MET A 93 4.18 -4.71 -14.36
N LEU A 94 5.06 -4.51 -13.38
CA LEU A 94 6.45 -4.94 -13.41
C LEU A 94 6.83 -5.52 -12.05
N SER A 95 7.46 -6.70 -12.05
CA SER A 95 8.05 -7.27 -10.83
C SER A 95 9.32 -6.50 -10.44
N ILE A 96 9.44 -6.16 -9.16
CA ILE A 96 10.65 -5.56 -8.58
C ILE A 96 11.86 -6.46 -8.79
N ASP A 97 11.69 -7.78 -8.84
CA ASP A 97 12.79 -8.71 -9.10
C ASP A 97 13.32 -8.56 -10.54
N ASN A 98 12.47 -8.20 -11.51
CA ASN A 98 12.91 -7.87 -12.87
C ASN A 98 13.61 -6.51 -12.94
N LEU A 99 13.14 -5.53 -12.17
CA LEU A 99 13.83 -4.25 -12.02
C LEU A 99 15.24 -4.44 -11.42
N ALA A 100 15.37 -5.28 -10.39
CA ALA A 100 16.65 -5.62 -9.77
C ALA A 100 17.59 -6.36 -10.75
N LYS A 101 17.10 -7.29 -11.57
CA LYS A 101 17.89 -7.97 -12.63
C LYS A 101 18.47 -6.98 -13.65
N LYS A 102 17.83 -5.83 -13.85
CA LYS A 102 18.29 -4.73 -14.71
C LYS A 102 19.12 -3.69 -13.94
N GLY A 103 19.56 -3.99 -12.72
CA GLY A 103 20.33 -3.06 -11.90
C GLY A 103 19.56 -1.78 -11.55
N PHE A 104 18.22 -1.86 -11.49
CA PHE A 104 17.32 -0.73 -11.26
C PHE A 104 17.36 0.35 -12.36
N ALA A 105 17.87 0.03 -13.55
CA ALA A 105 17.71 0.86 -14.73
C ALA A 105 16.24 0.87 -15.20
N PHE A 106 15.67 2.08 -15.32
CA PHE A 106 14.31 2.33 -15.76
C PHE A 106 14.36 3.03 -17.12
N ASP A 107 14.36 2.23 -18.17
CA ASP A 107 14.39 2.65 -19.57
C ASP A 107 13.35 1.87 -20.41
N ALA A 108 13.36 2.08 -21.73
CA ALA A 108 12.43 1.38 -22.60
C ALA A 108 12.63 -0.15 -22.68
N SER A 109 13.83 -0.67 -22.40
CA SER A 109 14.11 -2.12 -22.41
C SER A 109 13.44 -2.85 -21.24
N LEU A 110 13.21 -2.15 -20.13
CA LEU A 110 12.52 -2.69 -18.96
C LEU A 110 11.07 -3.09 -19.27
N LEU A 111 10.45 -2.47 -20.29
CA LEU A 111 9.09 -2.78 -20.67
C LEU A 111 8.92 -4.16 -21.28
N GLU A 112 9.97 -4.77 -21.83
CA GLU A 112 9.89 -6.15 -22.31
C GLU A 112 9.59 -7.13 -21.16
N TYR A 113 9.90 -6.73 -19.92
CA TYR A 113 9.61 -7.47 -18.69
C TYR A 113 8.29 -7.08 -18.04
N ALA A 114 7.64 -6.02 -18.55
CA ALA A 114 6.33 -5.61 -18.09
C ALA A 114 5.26 -6.53 -18.68
N LYS A 115 4.22 -6.77 -17.89
CA LYS A 115 3.13 -7.69 -18.24
C LYS A 115 1.79 -6.96 -18.16
N ASP A 116 0.78 -7.55 -18.79
CA ASP A 116 -0.58 -7.01 -18.73
C ASP A 116 -1.09 -7.14 -17.28
N LYS A 117 -1.86 -6.15 -16.82
CA LYS A 117 -2.47 -6.16 -15.48
C LYS A 117 -3.23 -7.46 -15.22
N LYS A 118 -3.84 -8.02 -16.26
CA LYS A 118 -4.63 -9.26 -16.19
C LYS A 118 -3.82 -10.46 -15.69
N ASP A 119 -2.52 -10.48 -15.91
CA ASP A 119 -1.64 -11.58 -15.50
C ASP A 119 -1.36 -11.56 -13.98
N PHE A 120 -1.66 -10.44 -13.31
CA PHE A 120 -1.47 -10.23 -11.87
C PHE A 120 -2.78 -9.87 -11.16
N ALA A 121 -3.86 -9.66 -11.91
CA ALA A 121 -5.13 -9.24 -11.36
C ALA A 121 -5.73 -10.40 -10.55
N PRO A 122 -6.32 -10.12 -9.37
CA PRO A 122 -7.12 -11.12 -8.69
C PRO A 122 -8.25 -11.58 -9.60
N LYS A 123 -8.70 -12.82 -9.39
CA LYS A 123 -9.98 -13.24 -9.93
C LYS A 123 -11.06 -12.46 -9.18
N GLU A 124 -11.66 -11.49 -9.86
CA GLU A 124 -12.79 -10.77 -9.32
C GLU A 124 -14.04 -11.66 -9.43
N SER A 125 -14.70 -11.90 -8.29
CA SER A 125 -15.97 -12.61 -8.24
C SER A 125 -17.01 -11.77 -7.53
N ILE A 126 -18.24 -11.81 -8.04
CA ILE A 126 -19.40 -11.17 -7.41
C ILE A 126 -20.13 -12.24 -6.60
N GLN A 127 -20.19 -12.04 -5.28
CA GLN A 127 -21.00 -12.86 -4.39
C GLN A 127 -22.29 -12.13 -4.07
N MET A 128 -23.43 -12.70 -4.45
CA MET A 128 -24.73 -12.21 -4.02
C MET A 128 -24.98 -12.60 -2.56
N ARG A 129 -25.52 -11.66 -1.80
CA ARG A 129 -25.87 -11.85 -0.39
C ARG A 129 -27.27 -11.37 -0.14
N VAL A 130 -27.95 -12.05 0.77
CA VAL A 130 -29.27 -11.67 1.24
C VAL A 130 -29.19 -11.37 2.72
N LYS A 131 -30.01 -10.42 3.17
CA LYS A 131 -30.34 -10.28 4.58
C LYS A 131 -31.70 -10.92 4.76
N ILE A 132 -31.85 -11.67 5.84
CA ILE A 132 -33.10 -12.32 6.18
C ILE A 132 -33.65 -11.60 7.41
N ASP A 133 -34.87 -11.10 7.28
CA ASP A 133 -35.60 -10.56 8.43
C ASP A 133 -35.92 -11.71 9.38
N ARG A 134 -35.54 -11.55 10.66
CA ARG A 134 -35.73 -12.58 11.67
C ARG A 134 -37.19 -12.73 12.09
N GLN A 135 -38.01 -11.71 11.89
CA GLN A 135 -39.43 -11.76 12.24
C GLN A 135 -40.25 -12.47 11.17
N SER A 136 -40.05 -12.08 9.90
CA SER A 136 -40.80 -12.63 8.78
C SER A 136 -40.17 -13.88 8.15
N GLY A 137 -38.86 -14.10 8.34
CA GLY A 137 -38.10 -15.17 7.69
C GLY A 137 -37.89 -14.93 6.19
N THR A 138 -38.18 -13.74 5.67
CA THR A 138 -38.13 -13.42 4.24
C THR A 138 -37.02 -12.42 3.89
N THR A 139 -36.89 -12.16 2.59
CA THR A 139 -35.95 -11.22 1.96
C THR A 139 -36.74 -10.30 1.01
N GLY A 140 -36.30 -9.05 0.86
CA GLY A 140 -36.87 -8.07 -0.08
C GLY A 140 -37.64 -6.93 0.60
N GLY A 141 -37.35 -5.70 0.20
CA GLY A 141 -37.89 -4.47 0.81
C GLY A 141 -37.23 -4.09 2.14
N GLU A 142 -37.39 -2.82 2.54
CA GLU A 142 -37.00 -2.28 3.86
C GLU A 142 -35.54 -2.55 4.29
N GLY A 143 -34.62 -2.66 3.32
CA GLY A 143 -33.18 -2.86 3.59
C GLY A 143 -32.76 -4.33 3.73
N PHE A 144 -33.65 -5.28 3.43
CA PHE A 144 -33.38 -6.72 3.31
C PHE A 144 -33.12 -7.18 1.87
N ASP A 145 -33.03 -6.25 0.93
CA ASP A 145 -32.78 -6.56 -0.48
C ASP A 145 -31.44 -7.27 -0.70
N PRO A 146 -31.38 -8.22 -1.65
CA PRO A 146 -30.13 -8.84 -2.04
C PRO A 146 -29.12 -7.78 -2.51
N PHE A 147 -27.86 -7.91 -2.07
CA PHE A 147 -26.79 -7.02 -2.48
C PHE A 147 -25.57 -7.78 -2.97
N ALA A 148 -24.90 -7.20 -3.97
CA ALA A 148 -23.66 -7.73 -4.51
C ALA A 148 -22.48 -7.37 -3.61
N SER A 149 -21.60 -8.33 -3.39
CA SER A 149 -20.29 -8.10 -2.79
C SER A 149 -19.19 -8.56 -3.73
N VAL A 150 -18.34 -7.62 -4.12
CA VAL A 150 -17.09 -7.92 -4.84
C VAL A 150 -16.12 -8.65 -3.92
N ARG A 151 -15.40 -9.62 -4.48
CA ARG A 151 -14.37 -10.44 -3.83
C ARG A 151 -13.16 -10.52 -4.76
N LEU A 152 -11.97 -10.22 -4.22
CA LEU A 152 -10.69 -10.31 -4.93
C LEU A 152 -9.97 -11.57 -4.47
N ASP A 153 -10.06 -12.62 -5.28
CA ASP A 153 -9.39 -13.89 -5.01
C ASP A 153 -8.00 -13.92 -5.62
N TYR A 154 -7.00 -14.00 -4.75
CA TYR A 154 -5.61 -14.23 -5.09
C TYR A 154 -5.30 -15.69 -4.74
N GLY A 155 -5.00 -16.53 -5.74
CA GLY A 155 -4.56 -17.92 -5.49
C GLY A 155 -5.62 -19.01 -5.55
N ALA A 156 -6.56 -18.97 -6.51
CA ALA A 156 -7.41 -20.14 -6.75
C ALA A 156 -6.63 -21.32 -7.37
N ASN A 157 -5.46 -21.11 -8.00
CA ASN A 157 -4.76 -22.16 -8.77
C ASN A 157 -3.20 -22.13 -8.76
N GLU A 158 -2.51 -21.19 -8.10
CA GLU A 158 -1.02 -21.09 -8.15
C GLU A 158 -0.43 -20.47 -6.86
N ASP A 159 0.89 -20.66 -6.64
CA ASP A 159 1.70 -20.07 -5.56
C ASP A 159 1.80 -18.54 -5.70
N VAL A 160 0.74 -17.83 -5.35
CA VAL A 160 0.75 -16.36 -5.31
C VAL A 160 1.51 -15.88 -4.07
N ALA A 161 2.69 -15.30 -4.29
CA ALA A 161 3.47 -14.65 -3.23
C ALA A 161 2.92 -13.25 -2.98
N ALA A 162 2.81 -12.84 -1.72
CA ALA A 162 2.50 -11.46 -1.36
C ALA A 162 3.62 -10.90 -0.51
N THR A 163 4.06 -9.69 -0.80
CA THR A 163 5.20 -9.06 -0.12
C THR A 163 4.78 -7.68 0.38
N ILE A 164 5.20 -7.32 1.59
CA ILE A 164 5.07 -5.97 2.12
C ILE A 164 6.43 -5.51 2.63
N TYR A 165 6.78 -4.26 2.35
CA TYR A 165 7.98 -3.62 2.83
C TYR A 165 7.66 -2.74 4.03
N VAL A 166 8.47 -2.85 5.08
CA VAL A 166 8.35 -2.00 6.27
C VAL A 166 9.69 -1.35 6.55
N LEU A 167 9.69 -0.02 6.68
CA LEU A 167 10.86 0.75 7.10
C LEU A 167 10.72 1.07 8.59
N ILE A 168 11.70 0.67 9.38
CA ILE A 168 11.64 0.71 10.85
C ILE A 168 12.71 1.66 11.39
N ASP A 169 12.30 2.52 12.32
CA ASP A 169 13.20 3.21 13.21
C ASP A 169 13.58 2.28 14.38
N GLU A 170 14.79 1.73 14.34
CA GLU A 170 15.27 0.74 15.31
C GLU A 170 15.49 1.34 16.71
N GLU A 171 15.51 2.67 16.85
CA GLU A 171 15.55 3.34 18.16
C GLU A 171 14.17 3.33 18.86
N LYS A 172 13.07 3.23 18.09
CA LYS A 172 11.70 3.32 18.60
C LYS A 172 11.00 1.97 18.71
N THR A 173 11.24 1.07 17.75
CA THR A 173 10.66 -0.27 17.69
C THR A 173 11.61 -1.26 17.01
N ASN A 174 11.20 -2.52 16.84
CA ASN A 174 11.99 -3.54 16.16
C ASN A 174 11.12 -4.45 15.29
N ILE A 175 11.76 -5.21 14.42
CA ILE A 175 11.05 -6.10 13.48
C ILE A 175 10.20 -7.17 14.18
N LYS A 176 10.59 -7.67 15.36
CA LYS A 176 9.79 -8.70 16.07
C LYS A 176 8.46 -8.13 16.57
N SER A 177 8.48 -6.89 17.10
CA SER A 177 7.25 -6.19 17.47
C SER A 177 6.37 -5.93 16.25
N VAL A 178 6.94 -5.41 15.16
CA VAL A 178 6.20 -5.16 13.91
C VAL A 178 5.61 -6.44 13.32
N GLU A 179 6.35 -7.55 13.32
CA GLU A 179 5.83 -8.87 12.93
C GLU A 179 4.65 -9.30 13.80
N THR A 180 4.70 -9.05 15.10
CA THR A 180 3.64 -9.41 16.04
C THR A 180 2.35 -8.68 15.69
N TYR A 181 2.43 -7.37 15.45
CA TYR A 181 1.28 -6.58 15.03
C TYR A 181 0.77 -6.98 13.64
N LEU A 182 1.66 -7.21 12.67
CA LEU A 182 1.28 -7.68 11.33
C LEU A 182 0.58 -9.04 11.37
N ARG A 183 1.06 -9.98 12.19
CA ARG A 183 0.40 -11.28 12.42
C ARG A 183 -0.98 -11.09 13.04
N ALA A 184 -1.13 -10.15 13.97
CA ALA A 184 -2.44 -9.83 14.55
C ALA A 184 -3.41 -9.24 13.50
N VAL A 185 -2.94 -8.31 12.66
CA VAL A 185 -3.72 -7.77 11.52
C VAL A 185 -4.17 -8.91 10.59
N GLY A 186 -3.25 -9.79 10.21
CA GLY A 186 -3.54 -10.93 9.32
C GLY A 186 -4.54 -11.94 9.91
N LYS A 187 -4.52 -12.15 11.23
CA LYS A 187 -5.48 -13.02 11.94
C LYS A 187 -6.89 -12.43 11.99
N VAL A 188 -7.01 -11.14 12.35
CA VAL A 188 -8.30 -10.44 12.40
C VAL A 188 -8.90 -10.32 11.00
N GLY A 189 -8.06 -10.04 10.02
CA GLY A 189 -8.45 -9.76 8.64
C GLY A 189 -8.39 -8.26 8.36
N PHE A 190 -7.88 -7.90 7.19
CA PHE A 190 -7.73 -6.53 6.75
C PHE A 190 -9.00 -5.99 6.07
N GLY A 191 -9.40 -4.78 6.47
CA GLY A 191 -10.32 -3.93 5.72
C GLY A 191 -11.79 -4.34 5.79
N LYS A 192 -12.53 -4.05 4.72
CA LYS A 192 -13.97 -4.34 4.63
C LYS A 192 -14.21 -5.85 4.75
N ASP A 193 -15.26 -6.22 5.48
CA ASP A 193 -15.70 -7.61 5.64
C ASP A 193 -14.70 -8.53 6.38
N ALA A 194 -13.79 -7.96 7.19
CA ALA A 194 -12.93 -8.75 8.07
C ALA A 194 -13.72 -9.63 9.05
N THR A 195 -14.85 -9.13 9.57
CA THR A 195 -15.74 -9.84 10.53
C THR A 195 -16.33 -11.14 9.98
N ILE A 196 -16.35 -11.29 8.66
CA ILE A 196 -16.84 -12.49 7.97
C ILE A 196 -15.70 -13.25 7.27
N GLY A 197 -14.45 -13.00 7.70
CA GLY A 197 -13.28 -13.78 7.32
C GLY A 197 -12.48 -13.26 6.13
N ARG A 198 -12.74 -12.05 5.60
CA ARG A 198 -11.94 -11.48 4.49
C ARG A 198 -10.63 -10.85 4.95
N GLY A 199 -9.71 -10.72 4.00
CA GLY A 199 -8.44 -10.02 4.15
C GLY A 199 -7.45 -10.67 5.12
N ARG A 200 -7.57 -11.99 5.34
CA ARG A 200 -6.67 -12.73 6.22
C ARG A 200 -5.40 -13.12 5.48
N PHE A 201 -4.28 -13.03 6.20
CA PHE A 201 -2.97 -13.45 5.72
C PHE A 201 -2.12 -13.92 6.89
N GLU A 202 -1.03 -14.61 6.61
CA GLU A 202 -0.01 -14.97 7.58
C GLU A 202 1.32 -14.32 7.21
N VAL A 203 2.16 -14.04 8.21
CA VAL A 203 3.54 -13.62 7.99
C VAL A 203 4.41 -14.87 7.89
N LEU A 204 5.04 -15.07 6.73
CA LEU A 204 5.90 -16.22 6.45
C LEU A 204 7.33 -15.96 6.90
N SER A 205 7.88 -14.79 6.58
CA SER A 205 9.21 -14.36 7.02
C SER A 205 9.35 -12.85 6.96
N ALA A 206 10.27 -12.29 7.74
CA ALA A 206 10.75 -10.93 7.57
C ALA A 206 12.28 -10.92 7.54
N LYS A 207 12.86 -10.22 6.57
CA LYS A 207 14.32 -10.12 6.41
C LYS A 207 14.71 -8.69 6.09
N ALA A 208 15.84 -8.24 6.64
CA ALA A 208 16.44 -6.96 6.24
C ALA A 208 16.65 -6.95 4.72
N HIS A 209 16.43 -5.80 4.11
CA HIS A 209 16.44 -5.62 2.66
C HIS A 209 17.15 -4.34 2.27
N GLU A 210 18.03 -4.45 1.29
CA GLU A 210 18.72 -3.31 0.70
C GLU A 210 18.50 -3.31 -0.81
N TRP A 211 18.27 -2.13 -1.35
CA TRP A 211 18.21 -1.92 -2.78
C TRP A 211 19.63 -1.88 -3.33
N GLY A 212 20.03 -2.87 -4.13
CA GLY A 212 21.34 -2.90 -4.80
C GLY A 212 21.47 -1.92 -5.97
N ALA A 213 20.78 -0.77 -5.93
CA ALA A 213 20.84 0.25 -6.97
C ALA A 213 22.10 1.10 -6.83
N SER A 214 22.69 1.49 -7.96
CA SER A 214 23.80 2.46 -8.03
C SER A 214 23.39 3.63 -8.93
N ASP A 215 23.96 4.80 -8.68
CA ASP A 215 23.79 6.02 -9.48
C ASP A 215 22.33 6.48 -9.71
N SER A 216 21.41 6.15 -8.79
CA SER A 216 19.99 6.49 -8.90
C SER A 216 19.76 8.00 -8.98
N ASN A 217 18.86 8.42 -9.87
CA ASN A 217 18.45 9.82 -10.07
C ASN A 217 16.94 10.02 -9.90
N ALA A 218 16.22 8.94 -9.57
CA ALA A 218 14.81 8.97 -9.27
C ALA A 218 14.47 7.86 -8.25
N ILE A 219 13.29 8.01 -7.65
CA ILE A 219 12.74 7.06 -6.68
C ILE A 219 11.29 6.72 -7.05
N ILE A 220 10.87 5.49 -6.76
CA ILE A 220 9.47 5.02 -6.88
C ILE A 220 8.90 4.84 -5.47
N THR A 221 7.74 5.43 -5.18
CA THR A 221 7.06 5.23 -3.89
C THR A 221 6.34 3.89 -3.81
N LEU A 222 6.39 3.23 -2.66
CA LEU A 222 5.73 1.94 -2.44
C LEU A 222 4.39 2.05 -1.70
N SER A 223 3.91 3.25 -1.41
CA SER A 223 2.58 3.51 -0.85
C SER A 223 2.10 4.92 -1.24
N PRO A 224 0.82 5.27 -1.00
CA PRO A 224 0.36 6.64 -1.18
C PRO A 224 1.13 7.57 -0.24
N SER A 225 1.49 8.77 -0.74
CA SER A 225 2.33 9.71 0.01
C SER A 225 1.94 11.17 -0.20
N VAL A 226 2.20 12.00 0.81
CA VAL A 226 2.03 13.45 0.73
C VAL A 226 3.37 14.09 0.39
N ILE A 227 3.62 14.27 -0.90
CA ILE A 227 4.89 14.78 -1.43
C ILE A 227 4.97 16.32 -1.50
N GLY A 228 3.86 17.01 -1.25
CA GLY A 228 3.81 18.48 -1.25
C GLY A 228 4.69 19.09 -0.15
N GLY A 229 5.30 20.24 -0.44
CA GLY A 229 6.12 20.97 0.53
C GLY A 229 7.52 20.40 0.80
N GLN A 230 7.93 19.34 0.09
CA GLN A 230 9.23 18.67 0.29
C GLN A 230 10.32 19.09 -0.72
N GLY A 231 10.08 20.13 -1.54
CA GLY A 231 11.10 20.69 -2.43
C GLY A 231 11.46 19.81 -3.64
N PHE A 232 10.63 18.84 -4.01
CA PHE A 232 10.84 18.05 -5.22
C PHE A 232 10.62 18.91 -6.47
N THR A 233 11.56 18.84 -7.42
CA THR A 233 11.52 19.62 -8.67
C THR A 233 10.58 18.99 -9.70
N GLN A 234 10.54 17.66 -9.76
CA GLN A 234 9.74 16.93 -10.73
C GLN A 234 9.23 15.61 -10.14
N ALA A 235 7.92 15.37 -10.26
CA ALA A 235 7.27 14.15 -9.83
C ALA A 235 6.16 13.76 -10.82
N PHE A 236 6.01 12.45 -11.03
CA PHE A 236 5.00 11.83 -11.88
C PHE A 236 4.15 10.91 -11.01
N TYR A 237 2.87 11.26 -10.84
CA TYR A 237 1.97 10.53 -9.97
C TYR A 237 0.51 10.69 -10.40
N GLU A 238 -0.33 9.73 -10.02
CA GLU A 238 -1.77 9.88 -10.08
C GLU A 238 -2.28 10.51 -8.77
N PRO A 239 -3.15 11.54 -8.83
CA PRO A 239 -3.78 12.07 -7.62
C PRO A 239 -4.68 11.02 -6.98
N PHE A 240 -4.52 10.81 -5.68
CA PHE A 240 -5.30 9.86 -4.90
C PHE A 240 -5.91 10.55 -3.68
N THR A 241 -7.22 10.37 -3.48
CA THR A 241 -7.89 10.88 -2.26
C THR A 241 -8.24 9.71 -1.35
N ARG A 242 -7.66 9.71 -0.14
CA ARG A 242 -7.98 8.73 0.89
C ARG A 242 -9.23 9.15 1.66
N TRP A 243 -10.29 8.36 1.49
CA TRP A 243 -11.52 8.45 2.29
C TRP A 243 -11.44 7.48 3.47
N GLY A 244 -10.88 7.96 4.58
CA GLY A 244 -10.64 7.15 5.78
C GLY A 244 -11.87 6.96 6.65
N LYS A 245 -11.95 5.79 7.31
CA LYS A 245 -12.87 5.53 8.41
C LYS A 245 -12.10 5.06 9.64
N HIS A 246 -12.64 5.35 10.82
CA HIS A 246 -12.19 4.74 12.07
C HIS A 246 -12.68 3.29 12.18
N GLY A 247 -11.89 2.48 12.86
CA GLY A 247 -12.24 1.12 13.29
C GLY A 247 -12.45 1.04 14.79
N GLY A 248 -12.55 -0.18 15.31
CA GLY A 248 -12.61 -0.45 16.75
C GLY A 248 -13.80 0.22 17.45
N ASN A 249 -13.58 0.68 18.67
CA ASN A 249 -14.62 1.23 19.54
C ASN A 249 -15.19 2.58 19.06
N ILE A 250 -14.61 3.20 18.04
CA ILE A 250 -15.12 4.47 17.47
C ILE A 250 -16.31 4.20 16.53
N THR A 251 -16.54 2.94 16.15
CA THR A 251 -17.63 2.52 15.24
C THR A 251 -19.03 2.84 15.75
N TYR A 252 -19.19 3.15 17.04
CA TYR A 252 -20.47 3.57 17.64
C TYR A 252 -20.81 5.06 17.44
N GLY A 253 -19.89 5.87 16.93
CA GLY A 253 -20.06 7.32 16.72
C GLY A 253 -19.81 7.76 15.27
N ASN A 254 -19.34 8.99 15.08
CA ASN A 254 -18.93 9.46 13.75
C ASN A 254 -17.58 8.83 13.35
N VAL A 255 -17.65 7.86 12.43
CA VAL A 255 -16.50 7.09 11.95
C VAL A 255 -15.68 7.80 10.89
N TRP A 256 -16.14 8.92 10.35
CA TRP A 256 -15.51 9.52 9.17
C TRP A 256 -14.27 10.34 9.53
N LYS A 257 -13.18 10.10 8.79
CA LYS A 257 -12.00 10.97 8.79
C LYS A 257 -12.15 12.02 7.68
N ASN A 258 -11.48 13.15 7.86
CA ASN A 258 -11.35 14.13 6.80
C ASN A 258 -10.54 13.52 5.63
N PRO A 259 -10.96 13.75 4.36
CA PRO A 259 -10.26 13.21 3.21
C PRO A 259 -8.85 13.80 3.08
N VAL A 260 -7.90 12.98 2.65
CA VAL A 260 -6.50 13.39 2.44
C VAL A 260 -6.15 13.23 0.97
N LEU A 261 -5.66 14.30 0.34
CA LEU A 261 -5.11 14.26 -1.02
C LEU A 261 -3.63 13.85 -0.97
N MET A 262 -3.27 12.87 -1.79
CA MET A 262 -1.95 12.22 -1.81
C MET A 262 -1.55 11.96 -3.27
N ALA A 263 -0.26 11.73 -3.51
CA ALA A 263 0.18 10.97 -4.67
C ALA A 263 -0.14 9.49 -4.42
N ASP A 264 -0.73 8.79 -5.39
CA ASP A 264 -0.96 7.35 -5.26
C ASP A 264 0.37 6.59 -5.18
N SER A 265 0.28 5.31 -4.83
CA SER A 265 1.40 4.37 -4.87
C SER A 265 2.06 4.35 -6.24
N PHE A 266 3.36 4.06 -6.27
CA PHE A 266 4.16 3.98 -7.48
C PHE A 266 4.34 5.32 -8.19
N ALA A 267 4.28 6.43 -7.45
CA ALA A 267 4.74 7.72 -7.93
C ALA A 267 6.24 7.67 -8.21
N CYS A 268 6.68 8.27 -9.33
CA CYS A 268 8.09 8.46 -9.64
C CYS A 268 8.50 9.90 -9.34
N ILE A 269 9.56 10.09 -8.55
CA ILE A 269 10.03 11.41 -8.12
C ILE A 269 11.50 11.54 -8.51
N MET A 270 11.86 12.63 -9.19
CA MET A 270 13.26 12.95 -9.48
C MET A 270 13.91 13.42 -8.18
N SER A 271 14.84 12.61 -7.66
CA SER A 271 15.51 12.82 -6.39
C SER A 271 16.71 11.88 -6.32
N GLU A 272 17.73 12.28 -5.55
CA GLU A 272 18.72 11.33 -5.04
C GLU A 272 18.05 10.25 -4.17
N GLN A 273 18.81 9.18 -3.91
CA GLN A 273 18.37 8.07 -3.08
C GLN A 273 17.89 8.54 -1.71
N LYS A 274 16.65 8.17 -1.38
CA LYS A 274 16.04 8.35 -0.06
C LYS A 274 15.43 7.02 0.37
N GLU A 275 15.43 6.75 1.68
CA GLU A 275 14.78 5.55 2.23
C GLU A 275 13.25 5.67 2.20
N PHE A 276 12.75 6.90 2.38
CA PHE A 276 11.34 7.24 2.31
C PHE A 276 11.12 8.68 1.86
N VAL A 277 9.89 8.99 1.49
CA VAL A 277 9.38 10.35 1.27
C VAL A 277 8.00 10.50 1.90
N GLY A 278 7.51 11.73 1.98
CA GLY A 278 6.15 11.98 2.46
C GLY A 278 6.12 12.67 3.82
N LEU A 279 4.92 12.83 4.36
CA LEU A 279 4.68 13.52 5.63
C LEU A 279 3.70 12.73 6.50
N GLY A 280 3.92 12.74 7.81
CA GLY A 280 2.96 12.26 8.80
C GLY A 280 1.93 13.33 9.06
N LEU A 281 0.64 12.98 9.05
CA LEU A 281 -0.45 13.94 9.17
C LEU A 281 -1.26 13.70 10.46
N GLY A 282 -1.89 14.75 10.97
CA GLY A 282 -2.83 14.67 12.09
C GLY A 282 -2.20 14.85 13.46
N GLY A 283 -2.83 14.24 14.48
CA GLY A 283 -2.47 14.42 15.90
C GLY A 283 -3.01 15.71 16.54
N ASP A 284 -3.66 16.57 15.77
CA ASP A 284 -4.15 17.89 16.16
C ASP A 284 -5.65 18.11 15.85
N GLY A 285 -6.36 17.05 15.45
CA GLY A 285 -7.76 17.11 15.02
C GLY A 285 -8.00 17.45 13.54
N SER A 286 -6.95 17.75 12.77
CA SER A 286 -7.08 18.01 11.32
C SER A 286 -7.59 16.81 10.52
N ILE A 287 -7.22 15.58 10.93
CA ILE A 287 -7.66 14.34 10.27
C ILE A 287 -9.00 13.85 10.80
N SER A 288 -9.33 14.11 12.06
CA SER A 288 -10.53 13.57 12.70
C SER A 288 -10.98 14.45 13.85
N LYS A 289 -12.22 14.96 13.75
CA LYS A 289 -12.86 15.70 14.84
C LYS A 289 -13.29 14.79 15.99
N THR A 290 -13.66 13.54 15.69
CA THR A 290 -14.11 12.55 16.70
C THR A 290 -12.98 12.07 17.59
N LEU A 291 -11.78 11.91 17.02
CA LEU A 291 -10.58 11.49 17.73
C LEU A 291 -9.42 12.40 17.31
N PRO A 292 -9.17 13.52 18.01
CA PRO A 292 -8.19 14.51 17.60
C PRO A 292 -6.75 13.97 17.46
N GLN A 293 -6.40 12.99 18.29
CA GLN A 293 -5.10 12.30 18.28
C GLN A 293 -4.87 11.43 17.03
N THR A 294 -5.82 11.34 16.10
CA THR A 294 -5.70 10.49 14.91
C THR A 294 -4.55 10.97 14.04
N VAL A 295 -3.63 10.06 13.77
CA VAL A 295 -2.59 10.22 12.75
C VAL A 295 -2.93 9.47 11.47
N GLN A 296 -2.32 9.89 10.36
CA GLN A 296 -2.40 9.22 9.06
C GLN A 296 -1.00 9.15 8.46
N GLN A 297 -0.61 7.95 7.99
CA GLN A 297 0.62 7.81 7.22
C GLN A 297 0.43 8.48 5.86
N GLY A 298 1.18 9.56 5.64
CA GLY A 298 1.46 10.10 4.31
C GLY A 298 2.92 9.89 3.90
N TYR A 299 3.62 8.99 4.57
CA TYR A 299 4.95 8.51 4.22
C TYR A 299 4.88 7.30 3.29
N ALA A 300 5.91 7.10 2.47
CA ALA A 300 6.11 5.91 1.65
C ALA A 300 7.58 5.47 1.64
N PRO A 301 7.87 4.16 1.83
CA PRO A 301 9.18 3.62 1.51
C PRO A 301 9.43 3.76 0.00
N THR A 302 10.69 3.85 -0.40
CA THR A 302 11.06 4.13 -1.79
C THR A 302 12.02 3.12 -2.39
N ILE A 303 11.87 2.87 -3.68
CA ILE A 303 12.81 2.11 -4.50
C ILE A 303 13.67 3.12 -5.29
N PRO A 304 15.00 3.14 -5.12
CA PRO A 304 15.89 3.93 -5.97
C PRO A 304 15.97 3.32 -7.38
N ILE A 305 15.92 4.18 -8.40
CA ILE A 305 16.02 3.79 -9.81
C ILE A 305 16.93 4.74 -10.59
N LYS A 306 17.51 4.24 -11.67
CA LYS A 306 18.15 5.05 -12.70
C LYS A 306 17.15 5.31 -13.82
N LEU A 307 16.49 6.46 -13.81
CA LEU A 307 15.57 6.86 -14.86
C LEU A 307 16.32 7.57 -16.00
N SER A 308 16.20 7.01 -17.20
CA SER A 308 16.72 7.62 -18.43
C SER A 308 15.60 8.40 -19.13
N ILE A 309 15.60 9.73 -18.95
CA ILE A 309 14.68 10.63 -19.66
C ILE A 309 15.36 11.32 -20.84
N LYS A 310 14.59 11.60 -21.89
CA LYS A 310 14.97 12.51 -22.96
C LYS A 310 14.88 13.95 -22.47
N ASP A 311 15.86 14.76 -22.87
CA ASP A 311 15.84 16.22 -22.72
C ASP A 311 14.69 16.85 -23.53
#